data_AF-A0A645J659-F1
#
_entry.id   AF-A0A645J659-F1
#
_cell.length_a   1.000
_cell.length_b   1.000
_cell.length_c   1.000
_cell.angle_alpha   90.00
_cell.angle_beta   90.00
_cell.angle_gamma   90.00
#
_symmetry.space_group_name_H-M   'P 1'
#
loop_
_entity.id
_entity.type
_entity.pdbx_description
1 polymer ?
#
loop_
_entity_poly.entity_id
_entity_poly.type
_entity_poly.pdbx_seq_one_letter_code
_entity_poly.pdbx_strand_id
1 'polypeptide(L)'
;MVTMMQKHRESNPGIKMKGVILGCTHYPYLLDTLVRVTEELRRFEEQGTKVFAGLIDDKMEFVDPAVNTAKETYLALKEADLLKRSNNKGKLNAFISVPSKELPDSVTDGAGNLLFNFKYGRDTGSEKSAVTVVPFSKENINRENLTRIKERLPFSYSLIEKNLN
;
A
#
# COMPACT_ATOMS: atom_id res chain seq x y z
N MET A 1 11.20 0.59 10.17
CA MET A 1 12.60 1.07 9.99
C MET A 1 13.48 0.68 11.16
N VAL A 2 13.20 1.13 12.40
CA VAL A 2 14.02 0.84 13.59
C VAL A 2 14.31 -0.66 13.79
N THR A 3 13.27 -1.50 13.86
CA THR A 3 13.45 -2.96 14.01
C THR A 3 14.25 -3.59 12.87
N MET A 4 14.09 -3.09 11.64
CA MET A 4 14.85 -3.58 10.49
C MET A 4 16.34 -3.22 10.64
N MET A 5 16.64 -1.99 11.08
CA MET A 5 18.02 -1.55 11.28
C MET A 5 18.68 -2.26 12.47
N GLN A 6 17.94 -2.54 13.53
CA GLN A 6 18.42 -3.35 14.65
C GLN A 6 18.76 -4.78 14.18
N LYS A 7 17.84 -5.42 13.45
CA LYS A 7 18.10 -6.75 12.86
C LYS A 7 19.29 -6.75 11.91
N HIS A 8 19.45 -5.68 11.12
CA HIS A 8 20.59 -5.50 10.21
C HIS A 8 21.91 -5.39 10.98
N ARG A 9 21.95 -4.60 12.06
CA ARG A 9 23.10 -4.49 12.97
C ARG A 9 23.53 -5.85 13.53
N GLU A 10 22.56 -6.67 13.94
CA GLU A 10 22.80 -8.00 14.52
C GLU A 10 23.23 -9.04 13.49
N SER A 11 22.58 -9.05 12.32
CA SER A 11 22.74 -10.11 11.31
C SER A 11 23.85 -9.81 10.30
N ASN A 12 24.19 -8.54 10.07
CA ASN A 12 25.14 -8.09 9.04
C ASN A 12 26.11 -7.04 9.61
N PRO A 13 26.89 -7.38 10.67
CA PRO A 13 27.75 -6.41 11.32
C PRO A 13 28.78 -5.80 10.35
N GLY A 14 28.90 -4.47 10.38
CA GLY A 14 29.85 -3.72 9.56
C GLY A 14 29.43 -3.51 8.10
N ILE A 15 28.33 -4.10 7.64
CA ILE A 15 27.81 -3.88 6.28
C ILE A 15 26.91 -2.65 6.30
N LYS A 16 27.22 -1.65 5.47
CA LYS A 16 26.37 -0.47 5.28
C LYS A 16 25.14 -0.81 4.44
N MET A 17 23.97 -0.41 4.91
CA MET A 17 22.73 -0.43 4.16
C MET A 17 22.72 0.71 3.14
N LYS A 18 22.71 0.34 1.85
CA LYS A 18 22.72 1.27 0.72
C LYS A 18 21.33 1.60 0.19
N GLY A 19 20.33 0.81 0.53
CA GLY A 19 18.98 1.11 0.11
C GLY A 19 17.95 0.15 0.69
N VAL A 20 16.69 0.57 0.58
CA VAL A 20 15.51 -0.18 1.01
C VAL A 20 14.52 -0.21 -0.14
N ILE A 21 14.15 -1.42 -0.55
CA ILE A 21 13.07 -1.62 -1.51
C ILE A 21 11.74 -1.43 -0.77
N LEU A 22 10.90 -0.53 -1.27
CA LEU A 22 9.57 -0.25 -0.75
C LEU A 22 8.60 -1.34 -1.19
N GLY A 23 8.73 -2.54 -0.61
CA GLY A 23 8.04 -3.76 -1.05
C GLY A 23 6.52 -3.79 -0.84
N CYS A 24 5.92 -2.76 -0.25
CA CYS A 24 4.48 -2.60 -0.16
C CYS A 24 4.09 -1.30 -0.86
N THR A 25 3.02 -1.34 -1.66
CA THR A 25 2.50 -0.19 -2.41
C THR A 25 2.11 1.01 -1.55
N HIS A 26 2.03 0.85 -0.23
CA HIS A 26 1.74 1.92 0.72
C HIS A 26 2.97 2.70 1.17
N TYR A 27 4.16 2.11 1.12
CA TYR A 27 5.38 2.73 1.64
C TYR A 27 5.85 3.97 0.89
N PRO A 28 5.65 4.09 -0.45
CA PRO A 28 5.95 5.33 -1.15
C PRO A 28 5.25 6.57 -0.55
N TYR A 29 4.04 6.42 0.03
CA TYR A 29 3.33 7.53 0.70
C TYR A 29 3.91 7.94 2.05
N LEU A 30 4.87 7.16 2.57
CA LEU A 30 5.54 7.37 3.85
C LEU A 30 7.01 7.75 3.67
N LEU A 31 7.45 8.06 2.45
CA LEU A 31 8.85 8.33 2.13
C LEU A 31 9.46 9.39 3.05
N ASP A 32 8.78 10.53 3.26
CA ASP A 32 9.26 11.59 4.15
C ASP A 32 9.48 11.09 5.59
N THR A 33 8.59 10.22 6.06
CA THR A 33 8.70 9.61 7.39
C THR A 33 9.88 8.64 7.44
N LEU A 34 10.06 7.81 6.40
CA LEU A 34 11.17 6.86 6.32
C LEU A 34 12.53 7.58 6.27
N VAL A 35 12.63 8.65 5.49
CA VAL A 35 13.81 9.52 5.42
C VAL A 35 14.09 10.14 6.79
N ARG A 36 13.07 10.75 7.41
CA ARG A 36 13.21 11.36 8.74
C ARG A 36 13.69 10.37 9.79
N VAL A 37 13.07 9.18 9.87
CA VAL A 37 13.46 8.15 10.83
C VAL A 37 14.88 7.65 10.56
N THR A 38 15.30 7.56 9.30
CA THR A 38 16.68 7.20 8.95
C THR A 38 17.68 8.24 9.45
N GLU A 39 17.36 9.51 9.27
CA GLU A 39 18.17 10.62 9.77
C GLU A 39 18.23 10.66 11.31
N GLU A 40 17.12 10.39 11.99
CA GLU A 40 17.09 10.24 13.45
C GLU A 40 17.97 9.07 13.89
N LEU A 41 17.93 7.92 13.21
CA LEU A 41 18.77 6.76 13.49
C LEU A 41 20.27 7.07 13.31
N ARG A 42 20.67 7.85 12.29
CA ARG A 42 22.08 8.27 12.11
C ARG A 42 22.62 9.03 13.31
N ARG A 43 21.77 9.82 13.99
CA ARG A 43 22.15 10.63 15.15
C ARG A 43 21.87 9.95 16.48
N PHE A 44 21.23 8.79 16.46
CA PHE A 44 20.86 8.08 17.67
C PHE A 44 22.10 7.59 18.40
N GLU A 45 22.21 7.96 19.68
CA GLU A 45 23.31 7.63 20.56
C GLU A 45 22.86 6.70 21.68
N GLU A 46 23.66 5.67 21.92
CA GLU A 46 23.52 4.75 23.03
C GLU A 46 24.87 4.71 23.76
N GLN A 47 24.88 5.06 25.05
CA GLN A 47 26.11 5.16 25.86
C GLN A 47 27.20 6.05 25.22
N GLY A 48 26.80 7.15 24.59
CA GLY A 48 27.71 8.10 23.92
C GLY A 48 28.23 7.62 22.55
N THR A 49 27.75 6.49 22.04
CA THR A 49 28.14 5.95 20.73
C THR A 49 26.99 6.04 19.74
N LYS A 50 27.24 6.54 18.53
CA LYS A 50 26.28 6.54 17.43
C LYS A 50 26.12 5.17 16.80
N VAL A 51 25.30 4.33 17.44
CA VAL A 51 25.23 2.88 17.16
C VAL A 51 24.75 2.50 15.75
N PHE A 52 24.05 3.40 15.05
CA PHE A 52 23.59 3.15 13.68
C PHE A 52 24.33 3.96 12.61
N ALA A 53 25.12 4.97 12.97
CA ALA A 53 25.76 5.85 11.99
C ALA A 53 26.67 5.10 11.01
N GLY A 54 27.43 4.12 11.51
CA GLY A 54 28.30 3.28 10.68
C GLY A 54 27.58 2.26 9.80
N LEU A 55 26.27 2.06 10.00
CA LEU A 55 25.45 1.06 9.29
C LEU A 55 24.59 1.65 8.18
N ILE A 56 24.45 2.97 8.12
CA ILE A 56 23.61 3.64 7.13
C ILE A 56 24.53 4.35 6.14
N ASP A 57 24.48 3.96 4.86
CA ASP A 57 25.27 4.61 3.82
C ASP A 57 24.81 6.06 3.60
N ASP A 58 25.72 7.00 3.32
CA ASP A 58 25.39 8.41 3.12
C ASP A 58 24.41 8.62 1.96
N LYS A 59 24.43 7.73 0.96
CA LYS A 59 23.53 7.75 -0.20
C LYS A 59 22.46 6.65 -0.13
N MET A 60 21.95 6.36 1.07
CA MET A 60 20.91 5.35 1.22
C MET A 60 19.65 5.71 0.40
N GLU A 61 19.26 4.85 -0.54
CA GLU A 61 18.12 5.08 -1.44
C GLU A 61 16.86 4.31 -1.01
N PHE A 62 15.70 4.91 -1.21
CA PHE A 62 14.41 4.22 -1.10
C PHE A 62 13.87 3.96 -2.50
N VAL A 63 13.70 2.68 -2.86
CA VAL A 63 13.34 2.27 -4.22
C VAL A 63 11.88 1.87 -4.26
N ASP A 64 11.07 2.64 -5.00
CA ASP A 64 9.70 2.25 -5.36
C ASP A 64 9.73 1.34 -6.61
N PRO A 65 9.37 0.04 -6.48
CA PRO A 65 9.37 -0.87 -7.62
C PRO A 65 8.25 -0.59 -8.64
N ALA A 66 7.23 0.21 -8.29
CA ALA A 66 6.05 0.40 -9.14
C ALA A 66 6.39 1.00 -10.51
N VAL A 67 7.35 1.92 -10.57
CA VAL A 67 7.75 2.58 -11.83
C VAL A 67 8.37 1.59 -12.82
N ASN A 68 9.27 0.72 -12.34
CA ASN A 68 9.90 -0.29 -13.18
C ASN A 68 8.89 -1.37 -13.57
N THR A 69 8.03 -1.76 -12.64
CA THR A 69 6.91 -2.68 -12.91
C THR A 69 6.01 -2.15 -14.02
N ALA A 70 5.68 -0.85 -14.03
CA ALA A 70 4.86 -0.24 -15.07
C ALA A 70 5.55 -0.25 -16.45
N LYS A 71 6.86 0.03 -16.49
CA LYS A 71 7.65 -0.03 -17.73
C LYS A 71 7.71 -1.45 -18.30
N GLU A 72 8.00 -2.44 -17.46
CA GLU A 72 8.06 -3.84 -17.85
C GLU A 72 6.69 -4.34 -18.31
N THR A 73 5.62 -3.97 -17.60
CA THR A 73 4.24 -4.30 -18.00
C THR A 73 3.92 -3.74 -19.38
N TYR A 74 4.29 -2.48 -19.66
CA TYR A 74 4.10 -1.88 -20.98
C TYR A 74 4.86 -2.63 -22.07
N LEU A 75 6.14 -2.96 -21.85
CA LEU A 75 6.96 -3.70 -22.81
C LEU A 75 6.38 -5.09 -23.08
N ALA A 76 6.00 -5.83 -22.03
CA ALA A 76 5.38 -7.14 -22.16
C ALA A 76 4.05 -7.08 -22.94
N LEU A 77 3.19 -6.11 -22.66
CA LEU A 77 1.94 -5.92 -23.40
C LEU A 77 2.18 -5.53 -24.86
N LYS A 78 3.24 -4.75 -25.14
CA LYS A 78 3.64 -4.36 -26.49
C LYS A 78 4.12 -5.55 -27.30
N GLU A 79 5.02 -6.35 -26.74
CA GLU A 79 5.57 -7.55 -27.38
C GLU A 79 4.49 -8.59 -27.66
N ALA A 80 3.51 -8.72 -26.76
CA ALA A 80 2.36 -9.60 -26.91
C ALA A 80 1.24 -9.03 -27.82
N ASP A 81 1.41 -7.84 -28.39
CA ASP A 81 0.39 -7.15 -29.20
C ASP A 81 -0.97 -6.97 -28.48
N LEU A 82 -0.91 -6.78 -27.15
CA LEU A 82 -2.08 -6.58 -26.28
C LEU A 82 -2.39 -5.11 -26.00
N LEU A 83 -1.58 -4.18 -26.53
CA LEU A 83 -1.83 -2.76 -26.39
C LEU A 83 -3.06 -2.34 -27.19
N LYS A 84 -3.95 -1.58 -26.54
CA LYS A 84 -5.11 -0.99 -27.20
C LYS A 84 -4.66 -0.04 -28.31
N ARG A 85 -5.03 -0.35 -29.56
CA ARG A 85 -4.64 0.42 -30.76
C ARG A 85 -5.48 1.67 -31.02
N SER A 86 -6.69 1.76 -30.44
CA SER A 86 -7.60 2.89 -30.65
C SER A 86 -7.45 3.98 -29.59
N ASN A 87 -7.53 5.26 -29.99
CA ASN A 87 -7.48 6.41 -29.09
C ASN A 87 -8.80 6.72 -28.34
N ASN A 88 -9.83 5.87 -28.45
CA ASN A 88 -11.06 6.05 -27.69
C ASN A 88 -10.79 5.89 -26.18
N LYS A 89 -11.06 6.94 -25.41
CA LYS A 89 -11.00 6.91 -23.95
C LYS A 89 -11.99 5.85 -23.44
N GLY A 90 -11.48 4.87 -22.70
CA GLY A 90 -12.32 3.87 -22.05
C GLY A 90 -13.22 4.53 -20.99
N LYS A 91 -14.38 3.92 -20.72
CA LYS A 91 -15.20 4.27 -19.55
C LYS A 91 -14.66 3.50 -18.34
N LEU A 92 -14.37 4.21 -17.25
CA LEU A 92 -14.05 3.58 -15.97
C LEU A 92 -15.34 3.29 -15.21
N ASN A 93 -15.60 2.02 -14.94
CA ASN A 93 -16.60 1.57 -13.98
C ASN A 93 -15.85 1.04 -12.75
N ALA A 94 -15.95 1.75 -11.63
CA ALA A 94 -15.25 1.38 -10.40
C ALA A 94 -16.15 0.55 -9.47
N PHE A 95 -15.56 -0.42 -8.76
CA PHE A 95 -16.25 -1.31 -7.83
C PHE A 95 -15.47 -1.43 -6.52
N ILE A 96 -16.18 -1.74 -5.42
CA ILE A 96 -15.62 -2.01 -4.10
C ILE A 96 -16.26 -3.27 -3.52
N SER A 97 -15.51 -4.00 -2.70
CA SER A 97 -16.05 -5.12 -1.92
C SER A 97 -16.56 -4.61 -0.58
N VAL A 98 -17.83 -4.89 -0.28
CA VAL A 98 -18.46 -4.64 1.03
C VAL A 98 -18.77 -5.97 1.73
N PRO A 99 -18.98 -6.02 3.05
CA PRO A 99 -19.44 -7.24 3.70
C PRO A 99 -20.72 -7.79 3.05
N SER A 100 -20.78 -9.11 2.89
CA SER A 100 -22.00 -9.74 2.37
C SER A 100 -23.15 -9.57 3.37
N LYS A 101 -24.35 -9.28 2.87
CA LYS A 101 -25.58 -9.19 3.67
C LYS A 101 -26.02 -10.54 4.27
N GLU A 102 -25.43 -11.63 3.80
CA GLU A 102 -25.67 -12.99 4.33
C GLU A 102 -24.86 -13.27 5.59
N LEU A 103 -23.90 -12.40 5.93
CA LEU A 103 -23.11 -12.55 7.14
C LEU A 103 -23.92 -12.14 8.38
N PRO A 104 -23.73 -12.82 9.52
CA PRO A 104 -24.34 -12.39 10.78
C PRO A 104 -23.85 -11.00 11.20
N ASP A 105 -24.75 -10.16 11.74
CA ASP A 105 -24.39 -8.81 12.22
C ASP A 105 -23.24 -8.82 13.25
N SER A 106 -23.06 -9.94 13.96
CA SER A 106 -21.98 -10.14 14.92
C SER A 106 -20.57 -10.11 14.32
N VAL A 107 -20.43 -10.16 12.99
CA VAL A 107 -19.12 -10.13 12.31
C VAL A 107 -18.80 -8.76 11.69
N THR A 108 -19.69 -7.79 11.86
CA THR A 108 -19.53 -6.40 11.43
C THR A 108 -19.51 -5.41 12.59
N ASP A 109 -18.82 -4.29 12.43
CA ASP A 109 -18.87 -3.17 13.38
C ASP A 109 -20.09 -2.27 13.13
N GLY A 110 -20.30 -1.26 14.00
CA GLY A 110 -21.40 -0.30 13.86
C GLY A 110 -21.34 0.59 12.62
N ALA A 111 -20.23 0.57 11.86
CA ALA A 111 -20.07 1.24 10.59
C ALA A 111 -20.18 0.27 9.39
N GLY A 112 -20.57 -0.98 9.64
CA GLY A 112 -20.76 -2.00 8.61
C GLY A 112 -19.47 -2.54 8.02
N ASN A 113 -18.32 -2.42 8.70
CA ASN A 113 -17.07 -3.06 8.27
C ASN A 113 -16.91 -4.44 8.92
N LEU A 114 -16.20 -5.37 8.25
CA LEU A 114 -15.84 -6.64 8.89
C LEU A 114 -14.97 -6.42 10.13
N LEU A 115 -15.31 -7.09 11.22
CA LEU A 115 -14.47 -7.15 12.41
C LEU A 115 -13.11 -7.77 12.08
N PHE A 116 -12.06 -7.28 12.75
CA PHE A 116 -10.69 -7.71 12.51
C PHE A 116 -10.53 -9.24 12.62
N ASN A 117 -11.01 -9.82 13.72
CA ASN A 117 -10.90 -11.26 13.97
C ASN A 117 -11.61 -12.08 12.90
N PHE A 118 -12.78 -11.63 12.43
CA PHE A 118 -13.46 -12.29 11.34
C PHE A 118 -12.66 -12.15 10.04
N LYS A 119 -12.27 -10.94 9.63
CA LYS A 119 -11.57 -10.66 8.36
C LYS A 119 -10.28 -11.47 8.18
N TYR A 120 -9.50 -11.64 9.25
CA TYR A 120 -8.21 -12.33 9.22
C TYR A 120 -8.24 -13.77 9.78
N GLY A 121 -9.38 -14.22 10.32
CA GLY A 121 -9.59 -15.58 10.82
C GLY A 121 -10.61 -16.38 10.02
N ARG A 122 -10.86 -16.03 8.75
CA ARG A 122 -11.85 -16.70 7.91
C ARG A 122 -11.46 -18.15 7.64
N ASP A 123 -12.43 -19.04 7.74
CA ASP A 123 -12.31 -20.40 7.23
C ASP A 123 -12.19 -20.38 5.70
N THR A 124 -11.18 -21.07 5.20
CA THR A 124 -10.99 -21.24 3.76
C THR A 124 -11.93 -22.32 3.23
N GLY A 125 -12.46 -22.14 2.01
CA GLY A 125 -13.30 -23.14 1.35
C GLY A 125 -14.80 -23.06 1.65
N SER A 126 -15.26 -22.01 2.35
CA SER A 126 -16.69 -21.70 2.46
C SER A 126 -17.30 -21.40 1.08
N GLU A 127 -18.44 -22.01 0.76
CA GLU A 127 -19.22 -21.69 -0.45
C GLU A 127 -19.87 -20.30 -0.36
N LYS A 128 -20.07 -19.78 0.85
CA LYS A 128 -20.63 -18.44 1.08
C LYS A 128 -19.54 -17.39 1.01
N SER A 129 -19.71 -16.42 0.12
CA SER A 129 -18.80 -15.28 0.02
C SER A 129 -18.95 -14.36 1.23
N ALA A 130 -17.81 -14.03 1.86
CA ALA A 130 -17.77 -13.05 2.94
C ALA A 130 -17.97 -11.60 2.44
N VAL A 131 -17.91 -11.38 1.13
CA VAL A 131 -18.01 -10.04 0.53
C VAL A 131 -18.92 -10.03 -0.69
N THR A 132 -19.52 -8.88 -0.96
CA THR A 132 -20.24 -8.58 -2.19
C THR A 132 -19.54 -7.46 -2.93
N VAL A 133 -19.34 -7.62 -4.24
CA VAL A 133 -18.78 -6.57 -5.09
C VAL A 133 -19.89 -5.65 -5.56
N VAL A 134 -19.79 -4.36 -5.23
CA VAL A 134 -20.79 -3.33 -5.53
C VAL A 134 -20.15 -2.15 -6.25
N PRO A 135 -20.91 -1.35 -7.01
CA PRO A 135 -20.38 -0.12 -7.60
C PRO A 135 -19.77 0.80 -6.53
N PHE A 136 -18.64 1.42 -6.87
CA PHE A 136 -18.01 2.41 -6.01
C PHE A 136 -18.90 3.66 -5.93
N SER A 137 -19.43 3.95 -4.75
CA SER A 137 -20.32 5.08 -4.47
C SER A 137 -20.10 5.59 -3.05
N LYS A 138 -20.65 6.77 -2.72
CA LYS A 138 -20.60 7.33 -1.35
C LYS A 138 -21.37 6.47 -0.33
N GLU A 139 -22.33 5.68 -0.79
CA GLU A 139 -23.10 4.76 0.06
C GLU A 139 -22.26 3.57 0.53
N ASN A 140 -21.26 3.17 -0.25
CA ASN A 140 -20.48 1.95 -0.05
C ASN A 140 -19.06 2.23 0.51
N ILE A 141 -18.74 3.49 0.82
CA ILE A 141 -17.44 3.88 1.39
C ILE A 141 -17.62 4.95 2.47
N ASN A 142 -16.94 4.79 3.61
CA ASN A 142 -16.95 5.83 4.63
C ASN A 142 -16.20 7.09 4.16
N ARG A 143 -16.56 8.23 4.76
CA ARG A 143 -16.05 9.54 4.38
C ARG A 143 -14.55 9.67 4.60
N GLU A 144 -14.04 9.07 5.67
CA GLU A 144 -12.64 9.13 6.07
C GLU A 144 -11.75 8.44 5.02
N ASN A 145 -12.15 7.26 4.54
CA ASN A 145 -11.47 6.54 3.48
C ASN A 145 -11.54 7.29 2.15
N LEU A 146 -12.69 7.90 1.83
CA LEU A 146 -12.82 8.70 0.61
C LEU A 146 -11.89 9.91 0.62
N THR A 147 -11.82 10.63 1.75
CA THR A 147 -10.88 11.75 1.94
C THR A 147 -9.43 11.28 1.79
N ARG A 148 -9.07 10.14 2.40
CA ARG A 148 -7.73 9.58 2.28
C ARG A 148 -7.36 9.24 0.83
N ILE A 149 -8.28 8.68 0.05
CA ILE A 149 -8.06 8.42 -1.38
C ILE A 149 -7.83 9.73 -2.12
N LYS A 150 -8.65 10.76 -1.87
CA LYS A 150 -8.50 12.08 -2.51
C LYS A 150 -7.13 12.70 -2.24
N GLU A 151 -6.67 12.64 -1.00
CA GLU A 151 -5.40 13.27 -0.58
C GLU A 151 -4.18 12.48 -1.03
N ARG A 152 -4.21 11.14 -0.96
CA ARG A 152 -3.05 10.28 -1.23
C ARG A 152 -2.97 9.82 -2.68
N LEU A 153 -4.10 9.75 -3.39
CA LEU A 153 -4.23 9.24 -4.75
C LEU A 153 -5.03 10.21 -5.63
N PRO A 154 -4.64 11.50 -5.76
CA PRO A 154 -5.46 12.52 -6.41
C PRO A 154 -5.80 12.18 -7.86
N PHE A 155 -4.86 11.57 -8.60
CA PHE A 155 -5.13 11.11 -9.96
C PHE A 155 -6.19 10.01 -10.00
N SER A 156 -6.07 8.97 -9.16
CA SER A 156 -7.07 7.89 -9.09
C SER A 156 -8.43 8.42 -8.64
N TYR A 157 -8.45 9.36 -7.68
CA TYR A 157 -9.67 10.04 -7.25
C TYR A 157 -10.35 10.75 -8.43
N SER A 158 -9.60 11.50 -9.25
CA SER A 158 -10.15 12.19 -10.44
C SER A 158 -10.76 11.26 -11.49
N LEU A 159 -10.34 9.99 -11.51
CA LEU A 159 -10.89 8.98 -12.41
C LEU A 159 -12.20 8.41 -11.86
N ILE A 160 -12.28 8.16 -10.55
CA ILE A 160 -13.43 7.52 -9.91
C ILE A 160 -14.50 8.51 -9.46
N GLU A 161 -14.20 9.80 -9.32
CA GLU A 161 -15.16 10.81 -8.82
C GLU A 161 -16.45 10.86 -9.64
N LYS A 162 -16.38 10.53 -10.95
CA LYS A 162 -17.53 10.45 -11.84
C LYS A 162 -18.47 9.28 -11.53
N ASN A 163 -18.02 8.31 -10.73
CA ASN A 163 -18.81 7.19 -10.23
C ASN A 163 -19.41 7.49 -8.84
N LEU A 164 -18.99 8.58 -8.17
CA LEU A 164 -19.52 9.03 -6.88
C LEU A 164 -20.85 9.76 -7.05
N ASN A 165 -21.85 9.07 -7.60
CA ASN A 165 -23.24 9.50 -7.52
C ASN A 165 -23.70 9.44 -6.06
#